data_AF-A0A5J4UIR3-F1
#
_entry.id   AF-A0A5J4UIR3-F1
#
_cell.length_a   1.000
_cell.length_b   1.000
_cell.length_c   1.000
_cell.angle_alpha   90.00
_cell.angle_beta   90.00
_cell.angle_gamma   90.00
#
_symmetry.space_group_name_H-M   'P 1'
#
loop_
_entity.id
_entity.type
_entity.pdbx_description
1 polymer ?
#
loop_
_entity_poly.entity_id
_entity_poly.type
_entity_poly.pdbx_seq_one_letter_code
_entity_poly.pdbx_strand_id
1 'polypeptide(L)' 'MQSHTKHFAKIIEFGQYYEFRFVVTELLGPNLSDIASRIIPCKFNLHTLLKFAIQALEILQTLHQAGFVHGAIEAVYYY' A
#
# COMPACT_ATOMS: atom_id res chain seq x y z
N MET A 1 15.31 -0.73 18.28
CA MET A 1 13.84 -0.73 18.26
C MET A 1 13.40 -0.66 16.81
N GLN A 2 12.89 -1.75 16.23
CA GLN A 2 12.24 -1.69 14.92
C GLN A 2 10.85 -1.10 15.14
N SER A 3 10.60 0.12 14.68
CA SER A 3 9.24 0.65 14.61
C SER A 3 8.49 -0.17 13.57
N HIS A 4 7.54 -0.99 14.01
CA HIS A 4 6.63 -1.68 13.10
C HIS A 4 5.73 -0.60 12.48
N THR A 5 6.06 -0.14 11.27
CA THR A 5 5.22 0.80 10.55
C THR A 5 4.00 0.02 10.05
N LYS A 6 2.92 0.07 10.83
CA LYS A 6 1.71 -0.78 10.73
C LYS A 6 1.16 -0.99 9.30
N HIS A 7 1.40 -0.03 8.41
CA HIS A 7 0.79 0.04 7.09
C HIS A 7 1.75 -0.14 5.92
N PHE A 8 3.02 -0.46 6.18
CA PHE A 8 4.04 -0.62 5.15
C PHE A 8 4.49 -2.07 5.08
N ALA A 9 4.67 -2.56 3.86
CA ALA A 9 5.25 -3.88 3.63
C ALA A 9 6.67 -3.94 4.20
N LYS A 10 6.95 -4.99 4.97
CA LYS A 10 8.29 -5.28 5.45
C LYS A 10 9.20 -5.59 4.27
N ILE A 11 10.33 -4.89 4.20
CA ILE A 11 11.43 -5.24 3.30
C ILE A 11 12.14 -6.46 3.88
N ILE A 12 12.19 -7.54 3.10
CA ILE A 12 12.88 -8.79 3.45
C ILE A 12 14.33 -8.72 2.96
N GLU A 13 14.53 -8.28 1.72
CA GLU A 13 15.84 -8.15 1.09
C GLU A 13 15.78 -7.09 -0.01
N PHE A 14 16.91 -6.48 -0.35
CA PHE A 14 17.05 -5.64 -1.53
C PHE A 14 18.47 -5.76 -2.07
N GLY A 15 18.64 -5.54 -3.36
CA GLY A 15 19.94 -5.69 -3.98
C GLY A 15 19.95 -5.37 -5.47
N GLN A 16 21.04 -5.77 -6.11
CA GLN A 16 21.23 -5.64 -7.54
C GLN A 16 21.83 -6.93 -8.08
N TYR A 17 21.30 -7.41 -9.20
CA TYR A 17 21.81 -8.54 -9.96
C TYR A 17 22.02 -8.12 -11.42
N TYR A 18 23.27 -8.09 -11.87
CA TYR A 18 23.68 -7.40 -13.10
C TYR A 18 23.15 -5.96 -13.14
N GLU A 19 22.35 -5.62 -14.15
CA GLU A 19 21.76 -4.30 -14.36
C GLU A 19 20.39 -4.14 -13.66
N PHE A 20 19.86 -5.20 -13.01
CA PHE A 20 18.55 -5.19 -12.39
C PHE A 20 18.64 -4.92 -10.89
N ARG A 21 17.90 -3.92 -10.42
CA ARG A 21 17.68 -3.66 -8.99
C ARG A 21 16.40 -4.35 -8.55
N PHE A 22 16.41 -4.95 -7.36
CA PHE A 22 15.25 -5.61 -6.80
C PHE A 22 15.03 -5.25 -5.34
N VAL A 23 13.78 -5.33 -4.91
CA VAL A 23 13.36 -5.27 -3.51
C VAL A 23 12.38 -6.42 -3.28
N VAL A 24 12.73 -7.31 -2.36
CA VAL A 24 11.86 -8.37 -1.87
C VAL A 24 11.11 -7.84 -0.66
N THR A 25 9.79 -7.90 -0.72
CA THR A 25 8.90 -7.46 0.36
C THR A 25 7.99 -8.61 0.78
N GLU A 26 7.34 -8.47 1.93
CA GLU A 26 6.27 -9.40 2.30
C GLU A 26 5.14 -9.41 1.27
N LEU A 27 4.58 -10.58 1.01
CA LEU A 27 3.44 -10.72 0.11
C LEU A 27 2.17 -10.25 0.82
N LEU A 28 1.53 -9.21 0.28
CA LEU A 28 0.26 -8.69 0.78
C LEU A 28 -0.93 -9.38 0.13
N GLY A 29 -2.11 -9.17 0.72
CA GLY A 29 -3.38 -9.59 0.14
C GLY A 29 -3.77 -8.80 -1.13
N PRO A 30 -4.98 -9.03 -1.65
CA PRO A 30 -5.50 -8.32 -2.83
C PRO A 30 -5.50 -6.80 -2.64
N ASN A 31 -5.31 -6.05 -3.73
CA ASN A 31 -5.38 -4.58 -3.67
C ASN A 31 -6.84 -4.09 -3.50
N LEU A 32 -7.04 -2.79 -3.24
CA LEU A 32 -8.38 -2.25 -3.00
C LEU A 32 -9.34 -2.44 -4.19
N SER A 33 -8.83 -2.38 -5.42
CA SER A 33 -9.61 -2.60 -6.64
C SER A 33 -10.05 -4.06 -6.76
N ASP A 34 -9.15 -5.01 -6.46
CA ASP A 34 -9.47 -6.45 -6.42
C ASP A 34 -10.54 -6.77 -5.37
N ILE A 35 -10.54 -6.06 -4.24
CA ILE A 35 -11.56 -6.25 -3.20
C ILE A 35 -12.88 -5.61 -3.64
N ALA A 36 -12.85 -4.39 -4.19
CA ALA A 36 -14.05 -3.69 -4.64
C ALA A 36 -14.78 -4.45 -5.74
N SER A 37 -14.06 -5.05 -6.69
CA SER A 37 -14.63 -5.81 -7.82
C SER A 37 -15.34 -7.10 -7.40
N ARG A 38 -15.02 -7.66 -6.22
CA ARG A 38 -15.69 -8.84 -5.66
C ARG A 38 -17.03 -8.53 -5.01
N ILE A 39 -17.33 -7.26 -4.74
CA ILE A 39 -18.57 -6.82 -4.12
C ILE A 39 -19.51 -6.37 -5.23
N ILE A 40 -20.80 -6.71 -5.20
CA ILE A 40 -21.79 -6.13 -6.12
C ILE A 40 -22.33 -4.84 -5.47
N PRO A 41 -22.31 -3.66 -6.12
CA PRO A 41 -22.09 -3.39 -7.56
C PRO A 41 -20.69 -2.77 -7.86
N CYS A 42 -19.63 -3.51 -7.57
CA CYS A 42 -18.21 -3.16 -7.73
C CYS A 42 -17.76 -1.92 -6.95
N LYS A 43 -18.34 -1.68 -5.77
CA LYS A 43 -18.01 -0.53 -4.91
C LYS A 43 -18.11 -0.86 -3.44
N PHE A 44 -17.32 -0.16 -2.63
CA PHE A 44 -17.44 -0.19 -1.18
C PHE A 44 -18.67 0.60 -0.71
N ASN A 45 -19.26 0.16 0.41
CA ASN A 45 -20.11 1.03 1.19
C ASN A 45 -19.28 2.12 1.88
N LEU A 46 -19.95 3.18 2.33
CA LEU A 46 -19.30 4.34 2.94
C LEU A 46 -18.43 3.96 4.15
N HIS A 47 -18.90 3.05 5.00
CA HIS A 47 -18.17 2.62 6.19
C HIS A 47 -16.82 1.97 5.86
N THR A 48 -16.82 1.03 4.91
CA THR A 48 -15.59 0.37 4.46
C THR A 48 -14.66 1.37 3.77
N LEU A 49 -15.19 2.27 2.94
CA LEU A 49 -14.41 3.29 2.26
C LEU A 49 -13.69 4.22 3.27
N LEU A 50 -14.40 4.67 4.31
CA LEU A 50 -13.83 5.55 5.34
C LEU A 50 -12.70 4.87 6.12
N LYS A 51 -12.80 3.56 6.40
CA LYS A 51 -11.71 2.81 7.05
C LYS A 51 -10.45 2.77 6.20
N PHE A 52 -10.57 2.63 4.88
CA PHE A 52 -9.41 2.68 3.99
C PHE A 52 -8.85 4.11 3.87
N ALA A 53 -9.72 5.13 3.82
CA ALA A 53 -9.30 6.52 3.79
C ALA A 53 -8.48 6.91 5.03
N ILE A 54 -8.90 6.48 6.22
CA ILE A 54 -8.16 6.73 7.47
C ILE A 54 -6.76 6.09 7.41
N GLN A 55 -6.66 4.83 7.00
CA GLN A 55 -5.36 4.14 6.87
C GLN A 55 -4.45 4.82 5.83
N ALA A 56 -5.01 5.27 4.69
CA ALA A 56 -4.26 6.01 3.68
C ALA A 56 -3.71 7.33 4.24
N LEU A 57 -4.50 8.07 5.03
CA LEU A 57 -4.05 9.30 5.66
C LEU A 57 -2.94 9.05 6.71
N GLU A 58 -3.05 7.98 7.49
CA GLU A 58 -2.00 7.58 8.45
C GLU A 58 -0.68 7.23 7.74
N ILE A 59 -0.74 6.54 6.60
CA ILE A 59 0.43 6.26 5.74
C ILE A 59 1.08 7.55 5.25
N LEU A 60 0.28 8.47 4.69
CA LEU A 60 0.78 9.73 4.16
C LEU A 60 1.38 10.61 5.24
N GLN A 61 0.74 10.70 6.40
CA GLN A 61 1.28 11.40 7.56
C GLN A 61 2.65 10.83 7.96
N THR A 62 2.76 9.50 8.03
CA THR A 62 4.02 8.81 8.36
C THR A 62 5.12 9.12 7.33
N LEU A 63 4.81 9.07 6.03
CA LEU A 63 5.76 9.40 4.96
C LEU A 63 6.24 10.85 5.05
N HIS A 64 5.29 11.79 5.18
CA HIS A 64 5.61 13.21 5.26
C HIS A 64 6.44 13.54 6.50
N GLN A 65 6.16 12.91 7.65
CA GLN A 65 6.98 13.05 8.87
C GLN A 65 8.41 12.54 8.67
N ALA A 66 8.60 11.51 7.84
CA ALA A 66 9.91 11.00 7.46
C ALA A 66 10.61 11.84 6.37
N GLY A 67 9.95 12.89 5.84
CA GLY A 67 10.48 13.76 4.80
C GLY A 67 10.29 13.25 3.37
N PHE A 68 9.45 12.23 3.17
CA PHE A 68 9.18 11.64 1.86
C PHE A 68 7.78 11.99 1.35
N VAL A 69 7.64 12.16 0.04
CA VAL A 69 6.35 12.26 -0.65
C VAL A 69 6.13 10.95 -1.41
N HIS A 70 4.95 10.33 -1.27
CA HIS A 70 4.65 9.05 -1.93
C HIS A 70 4.74 9.13 -3.46
N GLY A 71 4.28 10.23 -4.06
CA GLY A 71 4.41 10.51 -5.49
C GLY A 71 3.50 9.71 -6.44
N ALA A 72 2.72 8.73 -5.96
CA ALA A 72 1.83 7.89 -6.76
C ALA A 72 0.75 7.23 -5.89
N ILE A 73 -0.26 7.99 -5.46
CA ILE A 73 -1.36 7.48 -4.62
C ILE A 73 -2.47 6.97 -5.53
N GLU A 74 -2.59 5.66 -5.68
CA GLU A 74 -3.56 5.03 -6.59
C GLU A 74 -4.18 3.76 -5.99
N ALA A 75 -5.46 3.53 -6.29
CA ALA A 75 -6.08 2.21 -6.14
C ALA A 75 -5.82 1.45 -7.44
N VAL A 76 -4.68 0.75 -7.51
CA VAL A 76 -4.14 0.20 -8.76
C VAL A 76 -5.16 -0.69 -9.50
N TYR A 77 -5.28 -0.49 -10.81
CA TYR A 77 -5.95 -1.37 -11.78
C TYR A 77 -4.88 -2.00 -12.67
N TYR A 78 -4.83 -3.33 -12.78
CA TYR A 78 -4.09 -4.00 -13.85
C TYR A 78 -5.10 -4.56 -14.86
N TYR A 79 -4.88 -4.30 -16.16
CA TYR A 79 -5.52 -5.01 -17.27
C TYR A 79 -4.66 -6.21 -17.69
#